data_AF-A0A662SDP9-F1
#
_entry.id   AF-A0A662SDP9-F1
#
_cell.length_a   1.000
_cell.length_b   1.000
_cell.length_c   1.000
_cell.angle_alpha   90.00
_cell.angle_beta   90.00
_cell.angle_gamma   90.00
#
_symmetry.space_group_name_H-M   'P 1'
#
loop_
_entity.id
_entity.type
_entity.pdbx_description
1 polymer ?
#
loop_
_entity_poly.entity_id
_entity_poly.type
_entity_poly.pdbx_seq_one_letter_code
_entity_poly.pdbx_strand_id
1 'polypeptide(L)'
;MSFLSYNFTEFPWILALFPSVLTIRGDISGILSGKLGTMLHTGRIRASFTKNTQEFYLLLKSIFVLALLDTIGMSFFSFLLNLSIGNATKDHLPIYLILPSFVCLASVAVSMPITIAVSILSFKKGLNPDIIVYPAMSTINDVIVAFLFF
;
A
#
# COMPACT_ATOMS: atom_id res chain seq x y z
N MET A 1 1.11 -15.91 -26.51
CA MET A 1 1.44 -15.96 -25.06
C MET A 1 1.68 -14.54 -24.63
N SER A 2 0.89 -14.00 -23.70
CA SER A 2 1.01 -12.60 -23.30
C SER A 2 2.36 -12.36 -22.61
N PHE A 3 2.91 -11.16 -22.79
CA PHE A 3 4.18 -10.71 -22.21
C PHE A 3 4.28 -11.01 -20.69
N LEU A 4 3.14 -10.99 -20.00
CA LEU A 4 3.01 -11.33 -18.58
C LEU A 4 3.37 -12.77 -18.26
N SER A 5 3.02 -13.74 -19.10
CA SER A 5 3.22 -15.17 -18.80
C SER A 5 4.68 -15.61 -18.87
N TYR A 6 5.54 -14.88 -19.58
CA TYR A 6 6.95 -15.27 -19.79
C TYR A 6 7.77 -15.17 -18.49
N ASN A 7 7.61 -14.06 -17.75
CA ASN A 7 8.38 -13.78 -16.53
C ASN A 7 8.04 -14.74 -15.37
N PHE A 8 6.81 -15.26 -15.28
CA PHE A 8 6.42 -16.18 -14.20
C PHE A 8 6.96 -17.60 -14.35
N THR A 9 7.25 -18.03 -15.58
CA THR A 9 7.84 -19.34 -15.84
C THR A 9 9.27 -19.45 -15.31
N GLU A 10 9.99 -18.34 -15.24
CA GLU A 10 11.36 -18.31 -14.72
C GLU A 10 11.42 -18.24 -13.18
N PHE A 11 10.45 -17.60 -12.52
CA PHE A 11 10.46 -17.39 -11.06
C PHE A 11 9.08 -17.58 -10.39
N PRO A 12 8.60 -18.83 -10.21
CA PRO A 12 7.26 -19.11 -9.69
C PRO A 12 7.06 -18.65 -8.23
N TRP A 13 8.13 -18.50 -7.45
CA TRP A 13 8.07 -18.00 -6.06
C TRP A 13 7.64 -16.53 -5.96
N ILE A 14 7.75 -15.74 -7.04
CA ILE A 14 7.29 -14.35 -7.06
C ILE A 14 5.77 -14.28 -6.83
N LEU A 15 5.01 -15.26 -7.32
CA LEU A 15 3.56 -15.34 -7.09
C LEU A 15 3.20 -15.49 -5.61
N ALA A 16 4.09 -16.06 -4.79
CA ALA A 16 3.87 -16.17 -3.35
C ALA A 16 4.01 -14.82 -2.63
N LEU A 17 4.69 -13.84 -3.23
CA LEU A 17 4.83 -12.48 -2.67
C LEU A 17 3.60 -11.61 -2.93
N PHE A 18 2.89 -11.86 -4.03
CA PHE A 18 1.73 -11.07 -4.46
C PHE A 18 0.64 -10.91 -3.38
N PRO A 19 0.10 -11.99 -2.75
CA PRO A 19 -0.94 -11.84 -1.74
C PRO A 19 -0.46 -11.03 -0.53
N SER A 20 0.79 -11.19 -0.13
CA SER A 20 1.37 -10.49 1.00
C SER A 20 1.49 -8.98 0.72
N VAL A 21 1.87 -8.58 -0.50
CA VAL A 21 1.89 -7.17 -0.93
C VAL A 21 0.47 -6.58 -0.93
N LEU A 22 -0.52 -7.33 -1.41
CA LEU A 22 -1.93 -6.90 -1.39
C LEU A 22 -2.44 -6.67 0.05
N THR A 23 -2.10 -7.54 0.99
CA THR A 23 -2.50 -7.42 2.40
C THR A 23 -1.96 -6.14 3.04
N ILE A 24 -0.63 -5.91 2.97
CA ILE A 24 -0.01 -4.69 3.53
C ILE A 24 -0.69 -3.44 2.98
N ARG A 25 -0.99 -3.45 1.68
CA ARG A 25 -1.63 -2.34 1.03
C ARG A 25 -3.04 -2.12 1.57
N GLY A 26 -3.83 -3.19 1.69
CA GLY A 26 -5.15 -3.17 2.33
C GLY A 26 -5.11 -2.48 3.69
N ASP A 27 -4.15 -2.87 4.53
CA ASP A 27 -3.97 -2.36 5.89
C ASP A 27 -3.63 -0.87 5.91
N ILE A 28 -2.64 -0.45 5.11
CA ILE A 28 -2.23 0.97 5.03
C ILE A 28 -3.39 1.86 4.58
N SER A 29 -4.17 1.39 3.61
CA SER A 29 -5.31 2.16 3.07
C SER A 29 -6.45 2.26 4.10
N GLY A 30 -6.64 1.22 4.91
CA GLY A 30 -7.57 1.22 6.04
C GLY A 30 -7.18 2.20 7.11
N ILE A 31 -5.91 2.18 7.53
CA ILE A 31 -5.38 3.11 8.52
C ILE A 31 -5.49 4.55 8.02
N LEU A 32 -5.11 4.82 6.77
CA LEU A 32 -5.17 6.15 6.18
C LEU A 32 -6.60 6.67 6.11
N SER A 33 -7.54 5.90 5.55
CA SER A 33 -8.94 6.31 5.42
C SER A 33 -9.61 6.52 6.78
N GLY A 34 -9.50 5.57 7.70
CA GLY A 34 -10.09 5.66 9.04
C GLY A 34 -9.54 6.83 9.88
N LYS A 35 -8.23 7.08 9.81
CA LYS A 35 -7.62 8.23 10.50
C LYS A 35 -8.02 9.54 9.86
N LEU A 36 -8.06 9.62 8.53
CA LEU A 36 -8.53 10.82 7.83
C LEU A 36 -9.99 11.13 8.17
N GLY A 37 -10.87 10.13 8.14
CA GLY A 37 -12.28 10.31 8.47
C GLY A 37 -12.50 10.79 9.90
N THR A 38 -11.86 10.13 10.86
CA THR A 38 -11.92 10.54 12.26
C THR A 38 -11.39 11.96 12.47
N MET A 39 -10.25 12.32 11.86
CA MET A 39 -9.67 13.65 12.03
C MET A 39 -10.49 14.75 11.34
N LEU A 40 -11.15 14.45 10.21
CA LEU A 40 -12.08 15.39 9.56
C LEU A 40 -13.33 15.60 10.41
N HIS A 41 -13.91 14.53 10.95
CA HIS A 41 -15.11 14.59 11.79
C HIS A 41 -14.87 15.29 13.12
N THR A 42 -13.70 15.11 13.71
CA THR A 42 -13.30 15.78 14.96
C THR A 42 -12.76 17.20 14.74
N GLY A 43 -12.67 17.66 13.49
CA GLY A 43 -12.16 19.00 13.15
C GLY A 43 -10.65 19.19 13.41
N ARG A 44 -9.89 18.11 13.64
CA ARG A 44 -8.43 18.15 13.86
C ARG A 44 -7.64 18.45 12.59
N ILE A 45 -8.20 18.11 11.42
CA ILE A 45 -7.62 18.45 10.11
C ILE A 45 -8.64 19.22 9.28
N ARG A 46 -8.14 20.08 8.39
CA ARG A 46 -8.99 20.80 7.42
C ARG A 46 -9.22 19.92 6.21
N ALA A 47 -10.39 20.08 5.57
CA ALA A 47 -10.72 19.45 4.30
C ALA A 47 -9.99 20.13 3.11
N SER A 48 -8.66 20.21 3.18
CA SER A 48 -7.78 20.85 2.21
C SER A 48 -6.51 20.02 2.00
N PHE A 49 -6.02 20.01 0.75
CA PHE A 49 -4.75 19.39 0.36
C PHE A 49 -3.53 20.17 0.83
N THR A 50 -3.64 21.50 0.89
CA THR A 50 -2.54 22.41 1.22
C THR A 50 -2.88 23.22 2.46
N LYS A 51 -1.85 23.58 3.25
CA LYS A 51 -1.97 24.31 4.52
C LYS A 51 -2.83 23.59 5.57
N ASN A 52 -2.62 22.27 5.70
CA ASN A 52 -3.30 21.48 6.73
C ASN A 52 -2.55 21.54 8.07
N THR A 53 -3.10 20.93 9.12
CA THR A 53 -2.49 20.92 10.45
C THR A 53 -1.25 20.04 10.51
N GLN A 54 -0.41 20.25 11.53
CA GLN A 54 0.79 19.43 11.76
C GLN A 54 0.44 17.94 11.89
N GLU A 55 -0.71 17.61 12.49
CA GLU A 55 -1.21 16.24 12.62
C GLU A 55 -1.43 15.55 11.27
N PHE A 56 -1.94 16.29 10.26
CA PHE A 56 -2.10 15.75 8.91
C PHE A 56 -0.75 15.32 8.33
N TYR A 57 0.25 16.21 8.35
CA TYR A 57 1.59 15.89 7.84
C TYR A 57 2.28 14.78 8.63
N LEU A 58 2.04 14.71 9.95
CA LEU A 58 2.52 13.60 10.77
C LEU A 58 1.87 12.28 10.37
N LEU A 59 0.55 12.24 10.15
CA LEU A 59 -0.11 11.03 9.65
C LEU A 59 0.51 10.56 8.33
N LEU A 60 0.71 11.48 7.38
CA LEU A 60 1.28 11.16 6.09
C LEU A 60 2.69 10.56 6.22
N LYS A 61 3.55 11.17 7.05
CA LYS A 61 4.89 10.64 7.35
C LYS A 61 4.81 9.27 8.01
N SER A 62 3.93 9.09 8.99
CA SER A 62 3.74 7.81 9.66
C SER A 62 3.31 6.71 8.69
N ILE A 63 2.43 7.03 7.73
CA ILE A 63 2.00 6.08 6.71
C ILE A 63 3.16 5.67 5.80
N PHE A 64 4.01 6.61 5.38
CA PHE A 64 5.22 6.27 4.60
C PHE A 64 6.20 5.40 5.39
N VAL A 65 6.44 5.74 6.67
CA VAL A 65 7.33 4.96 7.53
C VAL A 65 6.76 3.57 7.77
N LEU A 66 5.47 3.45 8.03
CA LEU A 66 4.78 2.18 8.23
C LEU A 66 4.87 1.32 6.97
N ALA A 67 4.58 1.89 5.79
CA ALA A 67 4.70 1.20 4.52
C ALA A 67 6.11 0.65 4.27
N LEU A 68 7.14 1.45 4.59
CA LEU A 68 8.53 1.05 4.43
C LEU A 68 8.92 -0.06 5.39
N LEU A 69 8.54 0.05 6.67
CA LEU A 69 8.81 -0.97 7.69
C LEU A 69 8.09 -2.29 7.38
N ASP A 70 6.80 -2.23 7.06
CA ASP A 70 6.00 -3.41 6.74
C ASP A 70 6.56 -4.14 5.52
N THR A 71 6.95 -3.39 4.49
CA THR A 71 7.46 -4.01 3.26
C THR A 71 8.82 -4.65 3.47
N ILE A 72 9.74 -4.00 4.21
CA ILE A 72 11.04 -4.60 4.55
C ILE A 72 10.85 -5.84 5.42
N GLY A 73 9.99 -5.75 6.44
CA GLY A 73 9.69 -6.85 7.34
C GLY A 73 9.10 -8.05 6.61
N MET A 74 8.10 -7.82 5.76
CA MET A 74 7.47 -8.86 4.95
C MET A 74 8.43 -9.46 3.92
N SER A 75 9.24 -8.63 3.27
CA SER A 75 10.24 -9.09 2.30
C SER A 75 11.25 -10.03 2.95
N PHE A 76 11.76 -9.62 4.11
CA PHE A 76 12.72 -10.40 4.89
C PHE A 76 12.10 -11.70 5.41
N PHE A 77 10.88 -11.64 5.95
CA PHE A 77 10.16 -12.81 6.44
C PHE A 77 9.84 -13.80 5.32
N SER A 78 9.39 -13.30 4.17
CA SER A 78 9.10 -14.12 2.98
C SER A 78 10.36 -14.78 2.45
N PHE A 79 11.50 -14.08 2.45
CA PHE A 79 12.80 -14.64 2.08
C PHE A 79 13.23 -15.76 3.04
N LEU A 80 13.13 -15.53 4.36
CA LEU A 80 13.48 -16.54 5.37
C LEU A 80 12.65 -17.82 5.21
N LEU A 81 11.34 -17.70 5.01
CA LEU A 81 10.47 -18.86 4.80
C LEU A 81 10.86 -19.62 3.53
N ASN A 82 11.09 -18.92 2.41
CA ASN A 82 11.48 -19.58 1.16
C ASN A 82 12.89 -20.21 1.23
N LEU A 83 13.80 -19.62 2.01
CA LEU A 83 15.11 -20.20 2.30
C LEU A 83 14.98 -21.47 3.14
N SER A 84 14.11 -21.49 4.15
CA SER A 84 13.87 -22.68 5.00
C SER A 84 13.23 -23.84 4.23
N ILE A 85 12.38 -23.54 3.24
CA ILE A 85 11.73 -24.55 2.38
C ILE A 85 12.68 -25.06 1.27
N GLY A 86 13.79 -24.35 1.00
CA GLY A 86 14.75 -24.69 -0.05
C GLY A 86 14.36 -24.17 -1.44
N ASN A 87 13.34 -23.31 -1.53
CA ASN A 87 12.88 -22.70 -2.79
C ASN A 87 13.66 -21.44 -3.18
N ALA A 88 14.48 -20.89 -2.28
CA ALA A 88 15.29 -19.70 -2.54
C ALA A 88 16.75 -19.86 -2.09
N THR A 89 17.67 -19.40 -2.93
CA THR A 89 19.10 -19.24 -2.64
C THR A 89 19.39 -17.83 -2.11
N LYS A 90 20.52 -17.67 -1.42
CA LYS A 90 21.01 -16.36 -0.90
C LYS A 90 21.08 -15.27 -1.96
N ASP A 91 21.33 -15.64 -3.22
CA ASP A 91 21.42 -14.72 -4.35
C ASP A 91 20.07 -14.06 -4.71
N HIS A 92 18.95 -14.60 -4.24
CA HIS A 92 17.62 -14.00 -4.47
C HIS A 92 17.25 -12.93 -3.44
N LEU A 93 18.00 -12.79 -2.35
CA LEU A 93 17.78 -11.75 -1.33
C LEU A 93 17.54 -10.34 -1.89
N PRO A 94 18.36 -9.81 -2.84
CA PRO A 94 18.11 -8.49 -3.42
C PRO A 94 16.77 -8.40 -4.14
N ILE A 95 16.33 -9.45 -4.83
CA ILE A 95 15.05 -9.43 -5.55
C ILE A 95 13.89 -9.43 -4.55
N TYR A 96 13.97 -10.23 -3.49
CA TYR A 96 12.98 -10.26 -2.41
C TYR A 96 12.86 -8.91 -1.70
N LEU A 97 13.94 -8.14 -1.59
CA LEU A 97 13.90 -6.84 -0.93
C LEU A 97 13.46 -5.72 -1.88
N ILE A 98 13.97 -5.69 -3.11
CA ILE A 98 13.76 -4.57 -4.05
C ILE A 98 12.35 -4.60 -4.63
N LEU A 99 11.87 -5.76 -5.09
CA LEU A 99 10.63 -5.83 -5.85
C LEU A 99 9.39 -5.48 -5.02
N PRO A 100 9.13 -6.08 -3.84
CA PRO A 100 8.02 -5.69 -2.99
C PRO A 100 8.14 -4.24 -2.50
N SER A 101 9.36 -3.82 -2.12
CA SER A 101 9.61 -2.44 -1.66
C SER A 101 9.26 -1.42 -2.72
N PHE A 102 9.69 -1.64 -3.96
CA PHE A 102 9.39 -0.76 -5.08
C PHE A 102 7.89 -0.70 -5.37
N VAL A 103 7.22 -1.86 -5.48
CA VAL A 103 5.78 -1.92 -5.78
C VAL A 103 4.97 -1.25 -4.68
N CYS A 104 5.28 -1.51 -3.40
CA CYS A 104 4.57 -0.90 -2.28
C CYS A 104 4.79 0.62 -2.24
N LEU A 105 6.05 1.10 -2.33
CA LEU A 105 6.33 2.53 -2.26
C LEU A 105 5.68 3.30 -3.43
N ALA A 106 5.76 2.74 -4.64
CA ALA A 106 5.15 3.33 -5.83
C ALA A 106 3.62 3.36 -5.70
N SER A 107 3.01 2.26 -5.25
CA SER A 107 1.57 2.20 -5.01
C SER A 107 1.13 3.22 -3.94
N VAL A 108 1.86 3.35 -2.83
CA VAL A 108 1.55 4.33 -1.77
C VAL A 108 1.66 5.75 -2.31
N ALA A 109 2.72 6.06 -3.06
CA ALA A 109 2.93 7.38 -3.65
C ALA A 109 1.78 7.81 -4.59
N VAL A 110 1.23 6.86 -5.37
CA VAL A 110 0.11 7.13 -6.29
C VAL A 110 -1.23 7.17 -5.55
N SER A 111 -1.48 6.23 -4.66
CA SER A 111 -2.79 6.05 -4.00
C SER A 111 -3.10 7.07 -2.93
N MET A 112 -2.08 7.57 -2.25
CA MET A 112 -2.21 8.50 -1.14
C MET A 112 -2.89 9.82 -1.55
N PRO A 113 -2.47 10.55 -2.62
CA PRO A 113 -3.16 11.76 -3.04
C PRO A 113 -4.61 11.50 -3.45
N ILE A 114 -4.89 10.34 -4.06
CA ILE A 114 -6.24 9.92 -4.43
C ILE A 114 -7.09 9.71 -3.18
N THR A 115 -6.56 8.99 -2.17
CA THR A 115 -7.25 8.75 -0.89
C THR A 115 -7.60 10.06 -0.19
N ILE A 116 -6.68 11.01 -0.17
CA ILE A 116 -6.91 12.35 0.39
C ILE A 116 -8.00 13.08 -0.41
N ALA A 117 -7.98 13.01 -1.75
CA ALA A 117 -8.98 13.65 -2.61
C ALA A 117 -10.38 13.13 -2.30
N VAL A 118 -10.52 11.81 -2.33
CA VAL A 118 -11.81 11.14 -2.14
C VAL A 118 -12.30 11.34 -0.70
N SER A 119 -11.40 11.35 0.29
CA SER A 119 -11.75 11.66 1.69
C SER A 119 -12.29 13.07 1.86
N ILE A 120 -11.60 14.07 1.30
CA ILE A 120 -12.04 15.47 1.35
C ILE A 120 -13.38 15.66 0.62
N LEU A 121 -13.54 15.04 -0.54
CA LEU A 121 -14.74 15.16 -1.36
C LEU A 121 -15.94 14.47 -0.71
N SER A 122 -15.73 13.32 -0.07
CA SER A 122 -16.75 12.59 0.70
C SER A 122 -17.20 13.42 1.92
N PHE A 123 -16.24 13.98 2.67
CA PHE A 123 -16.53 14.85 3.81
C PHE A 123 -17.31 16.11 3.40
N LYS A 124 -16.93 16.76 2.29
CA LYS A 124 -17.67 17.91 1.75
C LYS A 124 -19.11 17.58 1.34
N LYS A 125 -19.38 16.32 0.97
CA LYS A 125 -20.72 15.83 0.65
C LYS A 125 -21.50 15.35 1.89
N GLY A 126 -20.94 15.46 3.09
CA GLY A 126 -21.56 15.00 4.33
C GLY A 126 -21.60 13.46 4.47
N LEU A 127 -20.82 12.74 3.66
CA LEU A 127 -20.73 11.29 3.70
C LEU A 127 -19.59 10.88 4.62
N ASN A 128 -19.75 9.77 5.35
CA ASN A 128 -18.69 9.19 6.16
C ASN A 128 -17.58 8.65 5.24
N PRO A 129 -16.40 9.28 5.19
CA PRO A 129 -15.30 8.81 4.35
C PRO A 129 -14.90 7.36 4.69
N ASP A 130 -15.03 6.94 5.96
CA ASP A 130 -14.68 5.58 6.39
C ASP A 130 -15.52 4.48 5.71
N ILE A 131 -16.75 4.79 5.29
CA ILE A 131 -17.68 3.84 4.68
C ILE A 131 -17.48 3.74 3.17
N ILE A 132 -17.07 4.83 2.51
CA ILE A 132 -17.03 4.94 1.05
C ILE A 132 -15.59 4.93 0.52
N VAL A 133 -14.69 5.65 1.19
CA VAL A 133 -13.30 5.79 0.78
C VAL A 133 -12.56 4.47 0.96
N TYR A 134 -12.79 3.74 2.05
CA TYR A 134 -12.06 2.49 2.29
C TYR A 134 -12.33 1.43 1.21
N PRO A 135 -13.59 1.05 0.88
CA PRO A 135 -13.84 0.08 -0.18
C PRO A 135 -13.35 0.55 -1.54
N ALA A 136 -13.62 1.82 -1.90
CA ALA A 136 -13.22 2.37 -3.18
C ALA A 136 -11.69 2.40 -3.35
N MET A 137 -10.97 2.89 -2.33
CA MET A 137 -9.51 2.92 -2.36
C MET A 137 -8.90 1.54 -2.30
N SER A 138 -9.54 0.58 -1.62
CA SER A 138 -9.04 -0.79 -1.63
C SER A 138 -9.06 -1.37 -3.04
N THR A 139 -10.18 -1.27 -3.75
CA THR A 139 -10.26 -1.79 -5.12
C THR A 139 -9.30 -1.08 -6.07
N ILE A 140 -9.23 0.26 -6.00
CA ILE A 140 -8.30 1.05 -6.83
C ILE A 140 -6.87 0.60 -6.60
N ASN A 141 -6.50 0.42 -5.34
CA ASN A 141 -5.14 0.06 -5.03
C ASN A 141 -4.80 -1.39 -5.35
N ASP A 142 -5.74 -2.33 -5.25
CA ASP A 142 -5.52 -3.70 -5.72
C ASP A 142 -5.21 -3.72 -7.21
N VAL A 143 -5.90 -2.90 -8.00
CA VAL A 143 -5.61 -2.72 -9.44
C VAL A 143 -4.24 -2.09 -9.67
N ILE A 144 -3.87 -1.06 -8.90
CA ILE A 144 -2.55 -0.41 -9.01
C ILE A 144 -1.43 -1.39 -8.66
N VAL A 145 -1.56 -2.13 -7.55
CA VAL A 145 -0.58 -3.14 -7.14
C VAL A 145 -0.46 -4.22 -8.18
N ALA A 146 -1.58 -4.76 -8.69
CA ALA A 146 -1.55 -5.72 -9.78
C ALA A 146 -0.79 -5.16 -10.98
N PHE A 147 -1.13 -3.96 -11.45
CA PHE A 147 -0.47 -3.36 -12.60
C PHE A 147 1.03 -3.06 -12.39
N LEU A 148 1.45 -2.75 -11.17
CA LEU A 148 2.87 -2.49 -10.85
C LEU A 148 3.67 -3.78 -10.62
N PHE A 149 3.00 -4.84 -10.18
CA PHE A 149 3.60 -6.13 -9.89
C PHE A 149 3.75 -7.01 -11.14
N PHE A 150 2.82 -6.87 -12.09
CA PHE A 150 2.75 -7.60 -13.35
C PHE A 150 3.41 -6.82 -14.50
#